data_AF-A0A0M7IIZ6-F1
#
_entry.id   AF-A0A0M7IIZ6-F1
#
_cell.length_a   1.000
_cell.length_b   1.000
_cell.length_c   1.000
_cell.angle_alpha   90.00
_cell.angle_beta   90.00
_cell.angle_gamma   90.00
#
_symmetry.space_group_name_H-M   'P 1'
#
loop_
_entity.id
_entity.type
_entity.pdbx_description
1 polymer ?
#
loop_
_entity_poly.entity_id
_entity_poly.type
_entity_poly.pdbx_seq_one_letter_code
_entity_poly.pdbx_strand_id
1 'polypeptide(L)'
;MANKFEPLITVDEVQEILAEPKETVKQITWIPKPAATSIQWMEFASPCRVKGEVRDDVIFRAIYRGARTVVHGQATIFLAEAFCASLFVGPHRVFGVDTDDSFHTSLVGEGRPQYRKPLADRSHEHIWVDEGEGYAEPIVPALHTVAELMQYFLPRANLALTGGFAHPLKGRQIELIL
;
A
#
# COMPACT_ATOMS: atom_id res chain seq x y z
N MET A 1 -26.40 -3.92 -11.07
CA MET A 1 -25.39 -4.12 -12.13
C MET A 1 -24.26 -3.14 -11.84
N ALA A 2 -23.08 -3.63 -11.45
CA ALA A 2 -21.92 -2.77 -11.27
C ALA A 2 -21.46 -2.33 -12.66
N ASN A 3 -21.36 -1.03 -12.90
CA ASN A 3 -20.78 -0.52 -14.15
C ASN A 3 -19.34 -1.04 -14.23
N LYS A 4 -19.12 -1.96 -15.17
CA LYS A 4 -17.78 -2.45 -15.51
C LYS A 4 -17.12 -1.33 -16.31
N PHE A 5 -16.47 -0.40 -15.61
CA PHE A 5 -15.64 0.60 -16.27
C PHE A 5 -14.43 -0.14 -16.84
N GLU A 6 -14.27 -0.13 -18.16
CA GLU A 6 -13.02 -0.58 -18.76
C GLU A 6 -11.88 0.27 -18.19
N PRO A 7 -10.78 -0.35 -17.74
CA PRO A 7 -9.67 0.41 -17.21
C PRO A 7 -9.10 1.30 -18.32
N LEU A 8 -8.85 2.57 -17.99
CA LEU A 8 -8.22 3.55 -18.88
C LEU A 8 -6.76 3.22 -19.26
N ILE A 9 -6.24 2.08 -18.81
CA ILE A 9 -4.91 1.54 -19.09
C ILE A 9 -5.02 0.06 -19.43
N THR A 10 -4.21 -0.38 -20.37
CA THR A 10 -4.12 -1.77 -20.82
C THR A 10 -3.28 -2.62 -19.86
N VAL A 11 -3.45 -3.94 -19.93
CA VAL A 11 -2.60 -4.89 -19.18
C VAL A 11 -1.13 -4.73 -19.57
N ASP A 12 -0.84 -4.56 -20.86
CA ASP A 12 0.53 -4.40 -21.36
C ASP A 12 1.19 -3.14 -20.79
N GLU A 13 0.48 -2.00 -20.77
CA GLU A 13 0.99 -0.77 -20.14
C GLU A 13 1.29 -0.97 -18.65
N VAL A 14 0.46 -1.73 -17.94
CA VAL A 14 0.71 -2.05 -16.53
C VAL A 14 1.96 -2.92 -16.38
N GLN A 15 2.12 -3.95 -17.20
CA GLN A 15 3.30 -4.83 -17.14
C GLN A 15 4.58 -4.07 -17.49
N GLU A 16 4.55 -3.21 -18.52
CA GLU A 16 5.67 -2.35 -18.88
C GLU A 16 6.07 -1.44 -17.71
N ILE A 17 5.10 -0.78 -17.07
CA ILE A 17 5.38 0.09 -15.93
C ILE A 17 5.92 -0.69 -14.74
N LEU A 18 5.35 -1.85 -14.41
CA LEU A 18 5.84 -2.67 -13.30
C LEU A 18 7.27 -3.18 -13.55
N ALA A 19 7.58 -3.56 -14.79
CA ALA A 19 8.90 -4.04 -15.19
C ALA A 19 9.96 -2.93 -15.28
N GLU A 20 9.58 -1.68 -15.56
CA GLU A 20 10.54 -0.58 -15.73
C GLU A 20 11.13 -0.10 -14.39
N PRO A 21 12.47 0.05 -14.27
CA PRO A 21 13.08 0.67 -13.11
C PRO A 21 12.55 2.09 -12.90
N LYS A 22 12.16 2.37 -11.66
CA LYS A 22 11.59 3.67 -11.29
C LYS A 22 12.14 4.15 -9.96
N GLU A 23 12.15 5.47 -9.75
CA GLU A 23 12.62 6.08 -8.51
C GLU A 23 11.66 7.18 -8.07
N THR A 24 11.35 7.30 -6.77
CA THR A 24 10.55 8.44 -6.27
C THR A 24 11.25 9.77 -6.54
N VAL A 25 10.55 10.81 -6.99
CA VAL A 25 11.21 12.11 -7.27
C VAL A 25 11.73 12.87 -6.05
N LYS A 26 11.32 12.47 -4.84
CA LYS A 26 11.72 13.12 -3.58
C LYS A 26 11.96 12.08 -2.49
N GLN A 27 12.75 12.47 -1.50
CA GLN A 27 12.95 11.69 -0.28
C GLN A 27 11.65 11.53 0.51
N ILE A 28 11.55 10.42 1.24
CA ILE A 28 10.40 10.16 2.12
C ILE A 28 10.25 11.30 3.13
N THR A 29 9.12 12.00 3.02
CA THR A 29 8.66 12.99 3.98
C THR A 29 7.22 12.65 4.32
N TRP A 30 7.02 12.09 5.52
CA TRP A 30 5.70 11.69 5.97
C TRP A 30 4.89 12.90 6.43
N ILE A 31 3.67 13.02 5.93
CA ILE A 31 2.73 14.07 6.31
C ILE A 31 1.53 13.46 7.04
N PRO A 32 0.98 14.09 8.09
CA PRO A 32 -0.27 13.64 8.69
C PRO A 32 -1.41 13.69 7.67
N LYS A 33 -2.18 12.60 7.54
CA LYS A 33 -3.45 12.64 6.81
C LYS A 33 -4.50 13.32 7.69
N PRO A 34 -5.28 14.27 7.15
CA PRO A 34 -6.46 14.76 7.84
C PRO A 34 -7.39 13.58 8.15
N ALA A 35 -7.70 13.37 9.42
CA ALA A 35 -8.66 12.37 9.86
C ALA A 35 -9.72 13.08 10.70
N ALA A 36 -10.99 12.69 10.51
CA ALA A 36 -12.10 13.18 11.34
C ALA A 36 -12.00 12.69 12.81
N THR A 37 -11.10 11.74 13.07
CA THR A 37 -10.87 11.08 14.35
C THR A 37 -9.44 11.35 14.84
N SER A 38 -9.15 11.07 16.11
CA SER A 38 -7.80 11.17 16.68
C SER A 38 -6.79 10.16 16.12
N ILE A 39 -7.18 9.39 15.10
CA ILE A 39 -6.32 8.41 14.41
C ILE A 39 -5.37 9.15 13.50
N GLN A 40 -4.14 9.39 13.95
CA GLN A 40 -3.14 10.06 13.15
C GLN A 40 -2.51 9.07 12.15
N TRP A 41 -3.14 8.95 10.98
CA TRP A 41 -2.51 8.35 9.81
C TRP A 41 -1.43 9.28 9.26
N MET A 42 -0.37 8.70 8.73
CA MET A 42 0.71 9.38 8.02
C MET A 42 0.75 8.87 6.59
N GLU A 43 1.08 9.76 5.65
CA GLU A 43 1.20 9.43 4.24
C GLU A 43 2.51 9.96 3.68
N PHE A 44 3.10 9.18 2.78
CA PHE A 44 4.08 9.67 1.82
C PHE A 44 3.54 9.37 0.43
N ALA A 45 3.53 10.37 -0.45
CA ALA A 45 3.17 10.21 -1.85
C ALA A 45 4.17 10.97 -2.72
N SER A 46 4.60 10.33 -3.81
CA SER A 46 5.57 10.88 -4.74
C SER A 46 5.29 10.40 -6.16
N PRO A 47 5.36 11.29 -7.17
CA PRO A 47 5.62 10.88 -8.53
C PRO A 47 6.88 10.03 -8.63
N CYS A 48 6.93 9.21 -9.67
CA CYS A 48 8.07 8.37 -10.00
C CYS A 48 8.78 8.92 -11.24
N ARG A 49 10.11 8.87 -11.22
CA ARG A 49 10.94 8.98 -12.40
C ARG A 49 10.97 7.63 -13.09
N VAL A 50 10.56 7.59 -14.36
CA VAL A 50 10.52 6.39 -15.20
C VAL A 50 11.28 6.73 -16.47
N LYS A 51 12.28 5.91 -16.85
CA LYS A 51 13.15 6.19 -18.03
C LYS A 51 13.77 7.60 -18.04
N GLY A 52 14.08 8.15 -16.86
CA GLY A 52 14.66 9.50 -16.70
C GLY A 52 13.64 10.64 -16.65
N GLU A 53 12.38 10.40 -17.01
CA GLU A 53 11.32 11.41 -17.01
C GLU A 53 10.47 11.35 -15.75
N VAL A 54 10.05 12.51 -15.23
CA VAL A 54 9.08 12.56 -14.13
C VAL A 54 7.69 12.30 -14.69
N ARG A 55 7.02 11.28 -14.15
CA ARG A 55 5.65 10.93 -14.52
C ARG A 55 4.70 11.23 -13.36
N ASP A 56 3.89 12.28 -13.52
CA ASP A 56 2.88 12.67 -12.52
C ASP A 56 1.69 11.70 -12.45
N ASP A 57 1.52 10.86 -13.46
CA ASP A 57 0.53 9.79 -13.48
C ASP A 57 1.04 8.51 -12.81
N VAL A 58 2.35 8.35 -12.59
CA VAL A 58 2.92 7.19 -11.89
C VAL A 58 3.26 7.59 -10.46
N ILE A 59 2.37 7.25 -9.52
CA ILE A 59 2.49 7.67 -8.13
C ILE A 59 2.79 6.48 -7.22
N PHE A 60 3.90 6.56 -6.49
CA PHE A 60 4.09 5.74 -5.31
C PHE A 60 3.45 6.40 -4.10
N ARG A 61 2.67 5.64 -3.34
CA ARG A 61 2.06 6.07 -2.08
C ARG A 61 2.27 5.01 -1.00
N ALA A 62 2.67 5.47 0.18
CA ALA A 62 2.70 4.68 1.38
C ALA A 62 1.88 5.35 2.49
N ILE A 63 1.15 4.56 3.26
CA ILE A 63 0.31 5.02 4.37
C ILE A 63 0.71 4.23 5.62
N TYR A 64 0.72 4.90 6.77
CA TYR A 64 1.11 4.32 8.05
C TYR A 64 0.22 4.82 9.19
N ARG A 65 -0.12 3.92 10.11
CA ARG A 65 -0.68 4.22 11.42
C ARG A 65 0.12 3.45 12.46
N GLY A 66 0.67 4.18 13.43
CA GLY A 66 1.36 3.57 14.57
C GLY A 66 0.46 2.62 15.37
N ALA A 67 1.09 1.65 16.02
CA ALA A 67 0.41 0.82 17.01
C ALA A 67 -0.18 1.70 18.13
N ARG A 68 -1.32 1.29 18.67
CA ARG A 68 -2.06 2.08 19.66
C ARG A 68 -2.97 1.23 20.50
N THR A 69 -3.30 1.74 21.67
CA THR A 69 -4.35 1.18 22.52
C THR A 69 -5.64 1.96 22.33
N VAL A 70 -6.75 1.27 22.13
CA VAL A 70 -8.09 1.87 22.13
C VAL A 70 -8.88 1.32 23.32
N VAL A 71 -9.64 2.20 23.98
CA VAL A 71 -10.47 1.86 25.13
C VAL A 71 -11.94 1.96 24.70
N HIS A 72 -12.68 0.87 24.82
CA HIS A 72 -14.11 0.79 24.53
C HIS A 72 -14.86 0.31 25.78
N GLY A 73 -15.42 1.25 26.54
CA GLY A 73 -16.00 0.93 27.85
C GLY A 73 -14.92 0.44 28.82
N GLN A 74 -15.05 -0.80 29.30
CA GLN A 74 -14.06 -1.45 30.16
C GLN A 74 -13.02 -2.29 29.39
N ALA A 75 -13.16 -2.42 28.07
CA ALA A 75 -12.22 -3.18 27.26
C ALA A 75 -11.05 -2.32 26.79
N THR A 76 -9.84 -2.83 26.96
CA THR A 76 -8.60 -2.27 26.43
C THR A 76 -8.12 -3.15 25.29
N ILE A 77 -8.08 -2.62 24.08
CA ILE A 77 -7.70 -3.36 22.87
C ILE A 77 -6.39 -2.77 22.34
N PHE A 78 -5.37 -3.61 22.25
CA PHE A 78 -4.12 -3.26 21.58
C PHE A 78 -4.28 -3.49 20.08
N LEU A 79 -4.10 -2.43 19.30
CA LEU A 79 -4.06 -2.48 17.85
C LEU A 79 -2.61 -2.37 17.40
N ALA A 80 -2.15 -3.36 16.65
CA ALA A 80 -0.85 -3.31 16.00
C ALA A 80 -0.78 -2.13 14.99
N GLU A 81 0.41 -1.84 14.49
CA GLU A 81 0.53 -0.87 13.40
C GLU A 81 -0.24 -1.35 12.16
N ALA A 82 -0.67 -0.39 11.33
CA ALA A 82 -1.30 -0.67 10.05
C ALA A 82 -0.56 0.12 8.97
N PHE A 83 -0.27 -0.52 7.84
CA PHE A 83 0.52 0.09 6.79
C PHE A 83 0.14 -0.44 5.41
N CYS A 84 0.24 0.44 4.42
CA CYS A 84 -0.09 0.13 3.04
C CYS A 84 0.96 0.74 2.11
N ALA A 85 1.28 0.05 1.03
CA ALA A 85 2.01 0.59 -0.12
C ALA A 85 1.17 0.41 -1.39
N SER A 86 1.30 1.37 -2.31
CA SER A 86 0.56 1.40 -3.55
C SER A 86 1.38 2.06 -4.65
N LEU A 87 1.33 1.47 -5.83
CA LEU A 87 1.77 2.07 -7.08
C LEU A 87 0.53 2.34 -7.92
N PHE A 88 0.35 3.58 -8.33
CA PHE A 88 -0.74 4.01 -9.18
C PHE A 88 -0.24 4.37 -10.57
N VAL A 89 -1.09 4.14 -11.58
CA VAL A 89 -0.96 4.69 -12.94
C VAL A 89 -2.27 5.41 -13.26
N GLY A 90 -2.24 6.73 -13.30
CA GLY A 90 -3.45 7.55 -13.32
C GLY A 90 -4.34 7.26 -12.10
N PRO A 91 -5.62 6.88 -12.30
CA PRO A 91 -6.52 6.55 -11.19
C PRO A 91 -6.39 5.11 -10.69
N HIS A 92 -5.61 4.25 -11.36
CA HIS A 92 -5.62 2.81 -11.16
C HIS A 92 -4.50 2.36 -10.23
N ARG A 93 -4.82 1.56 -9.21
CA ARG A 93 -3.84 0.90 -8.35
C ARG A 93 -3.33 -0.36 -9.04
N VAL A 94 -2.18 -0.25 -9.70
CA VAL A 94 -1.61 -1.33 -10.50
C VAL A 94 -0.89 -2.39 -9.64
N PHE A 95 -0.39 -1.98 -8.48
CA PHE A 95 0.17 -2.87 -7.47
C PHE A 95 -0.03 -2.29 -6.09
N GLY A 96 -0.38 -3.14 -5.13
CA GLY A 96 -0.66 -2.73 -3.77
C GLY A 96 -0.27 -3.79 -2.77
N VAL A 97 0.10 -3.38 -1.56
CA VAL A 97 0.20 -4.27 -0.41
C VAL A 97 -0.47 -3.59 0.75
N ASP A 98 -1.46 -4.27 1.33
CA ASP A 98 -2.21 -3.78 2.47
C ASP A 98 -1.97 -4.64 3.69
N THR A 99 -1.85 -3.98 4.84
CA THR A 99 -1.85 -4.63 6.13
C THR A 99 -2.85 -3.96 7.05
N ASP A 100 -4.00 -4.59 7.17
CA ASP A 100 -5.00 -4.27 8.16
C ASP A 100 -5.70 -5.55 8.63
N ASP A 101 -6.53 -5.40 9.65
CA ASP A 101 -7.29 -6.52 10.21
C ASP A 101 -8.68 -6.63 9.54
N SER A 102 -8.83 -6.06 8.33
CA SER A 102 -10.08 -6.07 7.57
C SER A 102 -10.12 -7.27 6.62
N PHE A 103 -11.31 -7.82 6.39
CA PHE A 103 -11.48 -8.84 5.36
C PHE A 103 -11.46 -8.19 3.97
N HIS A 104 -10.63 -8.74 3.08
CA HIS A 104 -10.67 -8.41 1.65
C HIS A 104 -11.37 -9.52 0.87
N THR A 105 -12.11 -9.18 -0.17
CA THR A 105 -12.71 -10.16 -1.09
C THR A 105 -12.61 -9.66 -2.52
N SER A 106 -11.87 -10.40 -3.34
CA SER A 106 -11.68 -10.09 -4.77
C SER A 106 -12.97 -10.34 -5.55
N LEU A 107 -13.51 -9.30 -6.19
CA LEU A 107 -14.67 -9.38 -7.09
C LEU A 107 -14.28 -9.50 -8.58
N VAL A 108 -12.97 -9.50 -8.87
CA VAL A 108 -12.36 -9.68 -10.20
C VAL A 108 -11.28 -10.78 -10.12
N GLY A 109 -10.75 -11.25 -11.26
CA GLY A 109 -9.77 -12.33 -11.32
C GLY A 109 -10.41 -13.71 -11.48
N GLU A 110 -11.43 -13.85 -12.31
CA GLU A 110 -12.11 -15.13 -12.50
C GLU A 110 -11.12 -16.23 -12.94
N GLY A 111 -11.22 -17.41 -12.34
CA GLY A 111 -10.27 -18.51 -12.56
C GLY A 111 -9.00 -18.45 -11.70
N ARG A 112 -8.76 -17.37 -10.94
CA ARG A 112 -7.63 -17.29 -10.00
C ARG A 112 -7.97 -17.87 -8.62
N PRO A 113 -6.96 -18.32 -7.84
CA PRO A 113 -7.19 -19.04 -6.59
C PRO A 113 -8.05 -18.31 -5.56
N GLN A 114 -7.94 -16.98 -5.47
CA GLN A 114 -8.59 -16.16 -4.44
C GLN A 114 -9.84 -15.41 -4.93
N TYR A 115 -10.34 -15.72 -6.12
CA TYR A 115 -11.56 -15.10 -6.63
C TYR A 115 -12.77 -15.42 -5.75
N ARG A 116 -13.48 -14.38 -5.29
CA ARG A 116 -14.64 -14.44 -4.40
C ARG A 116 -14.40 -15.21 -3.09
N LYS A 117 -13.15 -15.37 -2.67
CA LYS A 117 -12.80 -15.93 -1.36
C LYS A 117 -12.42 -14.79 -0.41
N PRO A 118 -12.90 -14.82 0.84
CA PRO A 118 -12.44 -13.87 1.83
C PRO A 118 -10.98 -14.19 2.18
N LEU A 119 -10.12 -13.18 2.07
CA LEU A 119 -8.78 -13.23 2.63
C LEU A 119 -8.88 -12.84 4.10
N ALA A 120 -8.50 -13.78 4.97
CA ALA A 120 -8.43 -13.57 6.42
C ALA A 120 -7.00 -13.21 6.88
N ASP A 121 -6.03 -13.31 5.96
CA ASP A 121 -4.63 -12.99 6.22
C ASP A 121 -4.46 -11.49 6.43
N ARG A 122 -3.70 -11.14 7.47
CA ARG A 122 -3.37 -9.75 7.84
C ARG A 122 -2.72 -8.96 6.69
N SER A 123 -1.95 -9.64 5.85
CA SER A 123 -1.23 -9.03 4.74
C SER A 123 -1.66 -9.65 3.43
N HIS A 124 -1.96 -8.81 2.46
CA HIS A 124 -2.29 -9.25 1.11
C HIS A 124 -1.73 -8.27 0.08
N GLU A 125 -1.40 -8.79 -1.10
CA GLU A 125 -0.97 -8.00 -2.24
C GLU A 125 -2.11 -7.89 -3.25
N HIS A 126 -2.38 -6.67 -3.71
CA HIS A 126 -3.22 -6.40 -4.85
C HIS A 126 -2.37 -6.42 -6.11
N ILE A 127 -2.77 -7.26 -7.06
CA ILE A 127 -2.10 -7.38 -8.35
C ILE A 127 -3.09 -7.05 -9.46
N TRP A 128 -2.59 -6.39 -10.51
CA TRP A 128 -3.37 -6.16 -11.70
C TRP A 128 -3.72 -7.48 -12.39
N VAL A 129 -4.96 -7.61 -12.83
CA VAL A 129 -5.45 -8.74 -13.62
C VAL A 129 -6.09 -8.23 -14.91
N ASP A 130 -6.42 -9.14 -15.83
CA ASP A 130 -7.00 -8.77 -17.13
C ASP A 130 -8.31 -7.99 -16.99
N GLU A 131 -9.09 -8.25 -15.92
CA GLU A 131 -10.30 -7.48 -15.63
C GLU A 131 -10.05 -6.13 -14.93
N GLY A 132 -8.79 -5.80 -14.58
CA GLY A 132 -8.37 -4.55 -13.97
C GLY A 132 -7.93 -4.65 -12.50
N GLU A 133 -8.17 -3.57 -11.75
CA GLU A 133 -7.85 -3.46 -10.32
C GLU A 133 -8.81 -4.28 -9.44
N GLY A 134 -8.29 -4.87 -8.36
CA GLY A 134 -9.11 -5.35 -7.24
C GLY A 134 -8.91 -6.81 -6.85
N TYR A 135 -8.18 -7.58 -7.65
CA TYR A 135 -7.76 -8.93 -7.26
C TYR A 135 -6.59 -8.84 -6.25
N ALA A 136 -6.63 -9.70 -5.23
CA ALA A 136 -5.58 -9.79 -4.24
C ALA A 136 -5.24 -11.23 -3.84
N GLU A 137 -4.02 -11.42 -3.37
CA GLU A 137 -3.48 -12.69 -2.87
C GLU A 137 -2.86 -12.51 -1.47
N PRO A 138 -2.91 -13.54 -0.60
CA PRO A 138 -2.32 -13.45 0.73
C PRO A 138 -0.79 -13.42 0.66
N ILE A 139 -0.17 -12.63 1.54
CA ILE A 139 1.29 -12.63 1.73
C ILE A 139 1.61 -13.53 2.92
N VAL A 140 2.37 -14.60 2.65
CA VAL A 140 2.77 -15.59 3.66
C VAL A 140 4.30 -15.70 3.71
N PRO A 141 4.95 -15.44 4.85
CA PRO A 141 4.37 -15.00 6.13
C PRO A 141 3.85 -13.56 6.08
N ALA A 142 2.92 -13.23 6.98
CA ALA A 142 2.38 -11.88 7.10
C ALA A 142 3.47 -10.86 7.43
N LEU A 143 3.28 -9.63 6.95
CA LEU A 143 4.16 -8.51 7.24
C LEU A 143 3.72 -7.85 8.55
N HIS A 144 4.68 -7.59 9.42
CA HIS A 144 4.46 -7.06 10.76
C HIS A 144 4.98 -5.64 10.93
N THR A 145 5.89 -5.20 10.07
CA THR A 145 6.44 -3.84 10.13
C THR A 145 6.36 -3.08 8.80
N VAL A 146 6.24 -1.75 8.86
CA VAL A 146 6.38 -0.88 7.68
C VAL A 146 7.75 -1.03 6.99
N ALA A 147 8.79 -1.46 7.72
CA ALA A 147 10.10 -1.77 7.11
C ALA A 147 10.05 -3.04 6.27
N GLU A 148 9.39 -4.10 6.77
CA GLU A 148 9.13 -5.34 6.01
C GLU A 148 8.26 -5.05 4.78
N LEU A 149 7.24 -4.19 4.91
CA LEU A 149 6.48 -3.70 3.76
C LEU A 149 7.39 -3.13 2.67
N MET A 150 8.33 -2.24 3.01
CA MET A 150 9.22 -1.63 2.02
C MET A 150 10.17 -2.66 1.40
N GLN A 151 10.70 -3.59 2.20
CA GLN A 151 11.55 -4.68 1.71
C GLN A 151 10.80 -5.62 0.76
N TYR A 152 9.50 -5.84 1.01
CA TYR A 152 8.64 -6.67 0.18
C TYR A 152 8.20 -5.95 -1.11
N PHE A 153 7.71 -4.72 -0.97
CA PHE A 153 7.04 -3.97 -2.03
C PHE A 153 8.01 -3.43 -3.07
N LEU A 154 9.12 -2.81 -2.65
CA LEU A 154 10.00 -2.06 -3.55
C LEU A 154 10.60 -2.92 -4.67
N PRO A 155 11.13 -4.14 -4.42
CA PRO A 155 11.64 -4.99 -5.48
C PRO A 155 10.54 -5.44 -6.46
N ARG A 156 9.34 -5.74 -5.96
CA ARG A 156 8.19 -6.19 -6.79
C ARG A 156 7.64 -5.07 -7.66
N ALA A 157 7.70 -3.85 -7.17
CA ALA A 157 7.33 -2.65 -7.92
C ALA A 157 8.48 -2.09 -8.77
N ASN A 158 9.64 -2.76 -8.83
CA ASN A 158 10.90 -2.27 -9.43
C ASN A 158 11.18 -0.78 -9.09
N LEU A 159 10.96 -0.41 -7.83
CA LEU A 159 10.96 0.97 -7.35
C LEU A 159 12.09 1.19 -6.33
N ALA A 160 12.89 2.23 -6.56
CA ALA A 160 13.85 2.75 -5.60
C ALA A 160 13.30 3.99 -4.88
N LEU A 161 13.71 4.17 -3.62
CA LEU A 161 13.41 5.37 -2.84
C LEU A 161 14.63 6.30 -2.88
N THR A 162 14.44 7.51 -3.39
CA THR A 162 15.49 8.54 -3.28
C THR A 162 15.80 8.80 -1.81
N GLY A 163 17.08 8.71 -1.44
CA GLY A 163 17.52 8.85 -0.05
C GLY A 163 17.22 7.65 0.85
N GLY A 164 16.66 6.56 0.30
CA GLY A 164 16.35 5.34 1.03
C GLY A 164 15.11 5.43 1.93
N PHE A 165 14.85 4.34 2.66
CA PHE A 165 13.72 4.29 3.57
C PHE A 165 13.96 5.12 4.84
N ALA A 166 12.97 5.94 5.21
CA ALA A 166 12.92 6.64 6.49
C ALA A 166 11.63 6.26 7.23
N HIS A 167 11.77 5.73 8.44
CA HIS A 167 10.62 5.31 9.26
C HIS A 167 9.70 6.51 9.60
N PRO A 168 8.37 6.37 9.56
CA PRO A 168 7.41 7.45 9.89
C PRO A 168 7.62 8.07 11.28
N LEU A 169 8.08 7.27 12.23
CA LEU A 169 8.36 7.69 13.61
C LEU A 169 9.83 8.09 13.84
N LYS A 170 10.66 8.19 12.79
CA LYS A 170 12.06 8.61 12.93
C LYS A 170 12.13 9.98 13.61
N GLY A 171 12.96 10.09 14.65
CA GLY A 171 13.14 11.33 15.41
C GLY A 171 12.03 11.64 16.41
N ARG A 172 11.01 10.78 16.55
CA ARG A 172 10.07 10.87 17.67
C ARG A 172 10.68 10.19 18.89
N GLN A 173 10.85 10.94 19.97
CA GLN A 173 11.13 10.37 21.28
C GLN A 173 9.84 9.70 21.77
N ILE A 174 9.88 8.39 21.97
CA ILE A 174 8.81 7.67 22.63
C ILE A 174 8.88 8.11 24.09
N GLU A 175 7.84 8.77 24.61
CA GLU A 175 7.75 9.02 26.04
C GLU A 175 7.82 7.65 26.74
N LEU A 176 8.81 7.47 27.61
CA LEU A 176 8.85 6.39 28.57
C LEU A 176 7.60 6.56 29.44
N ILE A 177 6.57 5.77 29.17
CA ILE A 177 5.47 5.59 30.12
C ILE A 177 6.09 4.86 31.32
N LEU A 178 6.26 5.61 32.43
CA LEU A 178 6.65 5.12 33.75
C LEU A 178 5.52 4.29 34.37
#